data_AF-A0A497G0F8-F1
#
_entry.id   AF-A0A497G0F8-F1
#
_cell.length_a   1.000
_cell.length_b   1.000
_cell.length_c   1.000
_cell.angle_alpha   90.00
_cell.angle_beta   90.00
_cell.angle_gamma   90.00
#
_symmetry.space_group_name_H-M   'P 1'
#
loop_
_entity.id
_entity.type
_entity.pdbx_description
1 polymer ?
#
loop_
_entity_poly.entity_id
_entity_poly.type
_entity_poly.pdbx_seq_one_letter_code
_entity_poly.pdbx_strand_id
1 'polypeptide(L)'
;MSEVHDIIVVTTPTVPGFKIKAILGIIYGESCRTRGMLGRFISGIEAITGGRGSAYLEEIRKAREEAIEDLKNRAKAMGANAVIGVDFETNEILEGFIVVSAYGTAVIVEKEPESDVEVRTARTTQTLLCPDCGNPATYYPQYERWYCHHCSKWL
;
A
#
# COMPACT_ATOMS: atom_id res chain seq x y z
N MET A 1 -3.45 7.25 -21.80
CA MET A 1 -2.27 7.78 -21.07
C MET A 1 -2.05 6.89 -19.87
N SER A 2 -0.88 6.23 -19.86
CA SER A 2 -0.31 5.32 -18.83
C SER A 2 -1.27 4.51 -17.97
N GLU A 3 -1.39 3.21 -18.26
CA GLU A 3 -1.78 2.22 -17.25
C GLU A 3 -0.90 2.41 -16.02
N VAL A 4 -1.52 2.80 -14.90
CA VAL A 4 -0.83 2.92 -13.61
C VAL A 4 -0.51 1.50 -13.16
N HIS A 5 0.62 0.97 -13.62
CA HIS A 5 1.18 -0.26 -13.09
C HIS A 5 1.60 0.07 -11.65
N ASP A 6 0.83 -0.44 -10.69
CA ASP A 6 1.24 -0.38 -9.29
C ASP A 6 2.56 -1.13 -9.13
N ILE A 7 3.43 -0.60 -8.28
CA ILE A 7 4.77 -1.16 -8.10
C ILE A 7 4.66 -2.43 -7.25
N ILE A 8 5.42 -3.48 -7.59
CA ILE A 8 5.45 -4.71 -6.80
C ILE A 8 6.16 -4.42 -5.48
N VAL A 9 5.57 -4.81 -4.35
CA VAL A 9 6.19 -4.64 -3.02
C VAL A 9 6.08 -5.96 -2.29
N VAL A 10 7.21 -6.55 -1.91
CA VAL A 10 7.26 -7.85 -1.24
C VAL A 10 8.26 -7.86 -0.10
N THR A 11 7.97 -8.66 0.93
CA THR A 11 8.89 -8.90 2.04
C THR A 11 9.97 -9.92 1.69
N THR A 12 9.78 -10.69 0.62
CA THR A 12 10.76 -11.67 0.14
C THR A 12 11.95 -11.00 -0.56
N PRO A 13 13.16 -11.57 -0.49
CA PRO A 13 14.34 -11.01 -1.16
C PRO A 13 14.29 -11.15 -2.69
N THR A 14 13.35 -11.94 -3.22
CA THR A 14 13.10 -12.10 -4.66
C THR A 14 11.60 -12.10 -4.92
N VAL A 15 11.22 -11.90 -6.19
CA VAL A 15 9.84 -12.06 -6.66
C VAL A 15 9.80 -13.31 -7.52
N PRO A 16 9.24 -14.45 -7.05
CA PRO A 16 9.17 -15.67 -7.84
C PRO A 16 8.49 -15.43 -9.18
N GLY A 17 9.05 -16.01 -10.26
CA GLY A 17 8.58 -15.78 -11.62
C GLY A 17 9.06 -14.49 -12.27
N PHE A 18 9.93 -13.75 -11.59
CA PHE A 18 10.57 -12.56 -12.12
C PHE A 18 12.09 -12.61 -11.88
N LYS A 19 12.84 -12.08 -12.84
CA LYS A 19 14.29 -11.93 -12.75
C LYS A 19 14.66 -10.49 -12.44
N ILE A 20 15.53 -10.28 -11.44
CA ILE A 20 16.09 -8.96 -11.13
C ILE A 20 17.06 -8.57 -12.25
N LYS A 21 16.81 -7.42 -12.89
CA LYS A 21 17.62 -6.84 -13.96
C LYS A 21 18.55 -5.73 -13.47
N ALA A 22 18.14 -4.99 -12.45
CA ALA A 22 18.95 -3.96 -11.82
C ALA A 22 18.59 -3.77 -10.35
N ILE A 23 19.59 -3.43 -9.54
CA ILE A 23 19.43 -3.00 -8.14
C ILE A 23 19.70 -1.50 -8.11
N LEU A 24 18.72 -0.72 -7.65
CA LEU A 24 18.79 0.73 -7.65
C LEU A 24 19.21 1.30 -6.29
N GLY A 25 19.15 0.49 -5.23
CA GLY A 25 19.63 0.83 -3.90
C GLY A 25 18.57 0.67 -2.82
N ILE A 26 18.95 1.02 -1.59
CA ILE A 26 18.06 0.98 -0.43
C ILE A 26 17.16 2.21 -0.45
N ILE A 27 15.89 2.02 -0.11
CA ILE A 27 14.90 3.08 0.04
C ILE A 27 14.12 2.92 1.35
N TYR A 28 13.55 4.03 1.81
CA TYR A 28 12.78 4.13 3.04
C TYR A 28 11.55 5.00 2.78
N GLY A 29 10.39 4.62 3.31
CA GLY A 29 9.19 5.43 3.36
C GLY A 29 8.74 5.60 4.81
N GLU A 30 8.29 6.79 5.16
CA GLU A 30 8.03 7.14 6.57
C GLU A 30 6.64 7.74 6.75
N SER A 31 6.01 7.41 7.87
CA SER A 31 4.82 8.08 8.36
C SER A 31 4.97 8.39 9.85
N CYS A 32 4.59 9.60 10.24
CA CYS A 32 4.51 10.01 11.64
C CYS A 32 3.06 10.36 11.97
N ARG A 33 2.49 9.69 12.96
CA ARG A 33 1.12 9.92 13.44
C ARG A 33 1.13 10.30 14.91
N THR A 34 0.22 11.20 15.27
CA THR A 34 0.01 11.61 16.67
C THR A 34 -1.30 11.04 17.20
N ARG A 35 -1.30 10.62 18.46
CA ARG A 35 -2.55 10.25 19.15
C ARG A 35 -3.23 11.53 19.61
N GLY A 36 -4.22 12.00 18.85
CA GLY A 36 -5.07 13.12 19.26
C GLY A 36 -5.71 12.89 20.64
N MET A 37 -6.14 13.96 21.31
CA MET A 37 -6.67 13.92 22.69
C MET A 37 -7.75 12.84 22.90
N LEU A 38 -8.69 12.70 21.96
CA LEU A 38 -9.79 11.73 22.05
C LEU A 38 -9.32 10.26 21.96
N GLY A 39 -8.32 9.98 21.12
CA GLY A 39 -7.72 8.64 21.01
C GLY A 39 -6.99 8.23 22.28
N ARG A 40 -6.32 9.18 22.95
CA ARG A 40 -5.66 8.94 24.25
C ARG A 40 -6.66 8.58 25.35
N PHE A 41 -7.82 9.25 25.39
CA PHE A 41 -8.89 8.94 26.34
C PHE A 41 -9.46 7.52 26.16
N ILE A 42 -9.80 7.14 24.91
CA ILE A 42 -10.35 5.81 24.61
C ILE A 42 -9.34 4.71 24.94
N SER A 43 -8.09 4.87 24.50
CA SER A 43 -7.04 3.90 24.81
C SER A 43 -6.74 3.80 26.31
N GLY A 44 -6.88 4.89 27.07
CA GLY A 44 -6.76 4.86 28.53
C GLY A 44 -7.86 4.05 29.21
N ILE A 45 -9.11 4.17 28.75
CA ILE A 45 -10.25 3.37 29.25
C ILE A 45 -10.06 1.89 28.88
N GLU A 46 -9.67 1.60 27.63
CA GLU A 46 -9.37 0.24 27.18
C GLU A 46 -8.21 -0.36 28.01
N ALA A 47 -7.14 0.37 28.29
CA ALA A 47 -6.00 -0.15 29.06
C ALA A 47 -6.39 -0.57 30.50
N ILE A 48 -7.29 0.18 31.15
CA ILE A 48 -7.76 -0.15 32.51
C ILE A 48 -8.70 -1.36 32.51
N THR A 49 -9.48 -1.52 31.45
CA THR A 49 -10.51 -2.57 31.33
C THR A 49 -10.03 -3.83 30.61
N GLY A 50 -8.78 -3.85 30.12
CA GLY A 50 -8.20 -4.98 29.39
C GLY A 50 -8.61 -5.04 27.90
N GLY A 51 -8.96 -3.89 27.31
CA GLY A 51 -9.35 -3.74 25.90
C GLY A 51 -8.18 -3.89 24.91
N ARG A 52 -8.51 -4.04 23.63
CA ARG A 52 -7.56 -4.37 22.54
C ARG A 52 -6.76 -3.18 21.98
N GLY A 53 -6.95 -1.98 22.51
CA GLY A 53 -6.30 -0.77 21.98
C GLY A 53 -6.76 -0.45 20.56
N SER A 54 -8.07 -0.51 20.29
CA SER A 54 -8.63 -0.49 18.93
C SER A 54 -8.29 0.78 18.16
N ALA A 55 -8.42 1.94 18.82
CA ALA A 55 -8.03 3.24 18.27
C ALA A 55 -6.51 3.32 18.00
N TYR A 56 -5.71 2.65 18.82
CA TYR A 56 -4.27 2.61 18.65
C TYR A 56 -3.86 1.77 17.44
N LEU A 57 -4.44 0.58 17.29
CA LEU A 57 -4.22 -0.30 16.14
C LEU A 57 -4.62 0.38 14.83
N GLU A 58 -5.69 1.18 14.85
CA GLU A 58 -6.16 1.90 13.67
C GLU A 58 -5.14 2.95 13.18
N GLU A 59 -4.58 3.75 14.09
CA GLU A 59 -3.55 4.72 13.70
C GLU A 59 -2.26 4.04 13.21
N ILE A 60 -1.88 2.88 13.77
CA ILE A 60 -0.75 2.09 13.26
C ILE A 60 -1.01 1.55 11.85
N ARG A 61 -2.24 1.11 11.54
CA ARG A 61 -2.59 0.65 10.18
C ARG A 61 -2.44 1.78 9.17
N LYS A 62 -3.02 2.95 9.47
CA LYS A 62 -2.89 4.13 8.61
C LYS A 62 -1.44 4.55 8.42
N ALA A 63 -0.65 4.56 9.49
CA ALA A 63 0.77 4.89 9.42
C ALA A 63 1.54 3.92 8.51
N ARG A 64 1.26 2.61 8.58
CA ARG A 64 1.85 1.61 7.68
C ARG A 64 1.46 1.83 6.22
N GLU A 65 0.19 2.11 5.94
CA GLU A 65 -0.29 2.38 4.58
C GLU A 65 0.40 3.61 3.98
N GLU A 66 0.53 4.69 4.75
CA GLU A 66 1.25 5.89 4.34
C GLU A 66 2.75 5.64 4.11
N ALA A 67 3.40 4.93 5.02
CA ALA A 67 4.82 4.57 4.87
C ALA A 67 5.06 3.71 3.62
N ILE A 68 4.16 2.77 3.31
CA ILE A 68 4.20 1.99 2.07
C ILE A 68 4.02 2.91 0.85
N GLU A 69 3.06 3.83 0.86
CA GLU A 69 2.84 4.72 -0.29
C GLU A 69 4.05 5.63 -0.53
N ASP A 70 4.67 6.18 0.52
CA ASP A 70 5.91 6.95 0.40
C ASP A 70 7.07 6.09 -0.16
N LEU A 71 7.23 4.86 0.35
CA LEU A 71 8.21 3.89 -0.15
C LEU A 71 8.01 3.62 -1.65
N LYS A 72 6.77 3.40 -2.07
CA LYS A 72 6.40 3.18 -3.49
C LYS A 72 6.72 4.42 -4.34
N ASN A 73 6.43 5.61 -3.84
CA ASN A 73 6.69 6.85 -4.57
C ASN A 73 8.19 7.08 -4.78
N ARG A 74 9.01 6.81 -3.76
CA ARG A 74 10.47 6.90 -3.86
C ARG A 74 11.04 5.86 -4.81
N ALA A 75 10.54 4.63 -4.76
CA ALA A 75 10.91 3.59 -5.71
C ALA A 75 10.62 4.00 -7.16
N LYS A 76 9.42 4.53 -7.43
CA LYS A 76 9.03 5.06 -8.75
C LYS A 76 9.92 6.22 -9.18
N ALA A 77 10.26 7.13 -8.27
CA ALA A 77 11.16 8.25 -8.56
C ALA A 77 12.57 7.80 -8.97
N MET A 78 13.02 6.63 -8.51
CA MET A 78 14.27 6.00 -8.94
C MET A 78 14.16 5.19 -10.24
N GLY A 79 12.94 5.05 -10.81
CA GLY A 79 12.68 4.20 -11.97
C GLY A 79 12.53 2.71 -11.63
N ALA A 80 12.34 2.37 -10.36
CA ALA A 80 12.08 0.99 -9.94
C ALA A 80 10.66 0.55 -10.34
N ASN A 81 10.51 -0.74 -10.64
CA ASN A 81 9.19 -1.37 -10.82
C ASN A 81 8.88 -2.42 -9.73
N ALA A 82 9.81 -2.67 -8.80
CA ALA A 82 9.58 -3.45 -7.61
C ALA A 82 10.42 -2.98 -6.41
N VAL A 83 9.93 -3.30 -5.21
CA VAL A 83 10.66 -3.19 -3.94
C VAL A 83 10.64 -4.57 -3.28
N ILE A 84 11.81 -5.11 -3.00
CA ILE A 84 12.01 -6.44 -2.39
C ILE A 84 12.60 -6.31 -0.99
N GLY A 85 12.47 -7.38 -0.20
CA GLY A 85 13.02 -7.43 1.16
C GLY A 85 12.44 -6.35 2.06
N VAL A 86 11.16 -6.02 1.88
CA VAL A 86 10.52 -4.98 2.68
C VAL A 86 10.33 -5.43 4.12
N ASP A 87 10.68 -4.54 5.05
CA ASP A 87 10.43 -4.68 6.46
C ASP A 87 9.95 -3.35 7.06
N PHE A 88 9.46 -3.38 8.30
CA PHE A 88 8.94 -2.24 9.02
C PHE A 88 9.63 -2.08 10.36
N GLU A 89 9.94 -0.83 10.69
CA GLU A 89 10.29 -0.39 12.02
C GLU A 89 9.19 0.51 12.57
N THR A 90 8.90 0.41 13.87
CA THR A 90 7.91 1.27 14.54
C THR A 90 8.52 1.78 15.82
N ASN A 91 8.63 3.10 15.93
CA ASN A 91 9.27 3.80 17.04
C ASN A 91 8.34 4.86 17.63
N GLU A 92 8.34 4.98 18.95
CA GLU A 92 7.77 6.13 19.64
C GLU A 92 8.90 7.13 19.92
N ILE A 93 8.92 8.25 19.20
CA ILE A 93 10.01 9.24 19.28
C ILE A 93 9.75 10.29 20.36
N LEU A 94 8.48 10.55 20.65
CA LEU A 94 7.98 11.44 21.69
C LEU A 94 6.67 10.83 22.21
N GLU A 95 6.28 11.18 23.43
CA GLU A 95 5.05 10.65 24.03
C GLU A 95 3.82 10.89 23.12
N GLY A 96 3.23 9.80 22.63
CA GLY A 96 2.07 9.84 21.73
C GLY A 96 2.38 10.13 20.25
N PHE A 97 3.66 10.22 19.86
CA PHE A 97 4.13 10.37 18.48
C PHE A 97 4.78 9.08 18.02
N ILE A 98 4.20 8.47 16.99
CA ILE A 98 4.67 7.20 16.49
C ILE A 98 5.08 7.34 15.05
N VAL A 99 6.31 6.90 14.79
CA VAL A 99 6.91 6.83 13.48
C VAL A 99 6.89 5.38 13.05
N VAL A 100 6.37 5.15 11.84
CA VAL A 100 6.48 3.88 11.13
C VAL A 100 7.37 4.12 9.93
N SER A 101 8.45 3.36 9.84
CA SER A 101 9.39 3.40 8.73
C SER A 101 9.32 2.06 8.00
N ALA A 102 8.93 2.08 6.73
CA ALA A 102 9.04 0.94 5.83
C ALA A 102 10.35 1.07 5.06
N TYR A 103 11.11 -0.01 4.92
CA TYR A 103 12.38 0.02 4.17
C TYR A 103 12.57 -1.23 3.34
N GLY A 104 13.37 -1.14 2.28
CA GLY A 104 13.64 -2.26 1.37
C GLY A 104 14.60 -1.88 0.25
N THR A 105 14.72 -2.75 -0.74
CA THR A 105 15.60 -2.53 -1.89
C THR A 105 14.80 -2.27 -3.15
N ALA A 106 15.02 -1.11 -3.78
CA ALA A 106 14.43 -0.76 -5.06
C ALA A 106 15.13 -1.52 -6.19
N VAL A 107 14.36 -2.20 -7.04
CA VAL A 107 14.88 -3.03 -8.13
C VAL A 107 14.07 -2.85 -9.42
N ILE A 108 14.68 -3.23 -10.54
CA ILE A 108 13.99 -3.48 -11.81
C ILE A 108 13.88 -4.99 -11.98
N VAL A 109 12.66 -5.50 -12.12
CA VAL A 109 12.36 -6.91 -12.38
C VAL A 109 11.68 -7.09 -13.73
N GLU A 110 11.87 -8.26 -14.33
CA GLU A 110 11.27 -8.67 -15.60
C GLU A 110 10.62 -10.04 -15.44
N LYS A 111 9.38 -10.22 -15.93
CA LYS A 111 8.67 -11.50 -15.80
C LYS A 111 9.38 -12.58 -16.62
N GLU A 112 9.59 -13.75 -16.04
CA GLU A 112 10.15 -14.89 -16.74
C GLU A 112 9.09 -15.52 -17.65
N PRO A 113 9.41 -15.81 -18.93
CA PRO A 113 8.42 -16.21 -19.93
C PRO A 113 7.73 -17.55 -19.63
N GLU A 114 8.38 -18.43 -18.87
CA GLU A 114 7.89 -19.77 -18.52
C GLU A 114 7.25 -19.83 -17.12
N SER A 115 7.14 -18.71 -16.41
CA SER A 115 6.64 -18.70 -15.04
C SER A 115 5.11 -18.67 -14.97
N ASP A 116 4.55 -19.69 -14.31
CA ASP A 116 3.14 -19.76 -13.93
C ASP A 116 2.79 -18.97 -12.65
N VAL A 117 3.78 -18.37 -11.98
CA VAL A 117 3.55 -17.58 -10.77
C VAL A 117 2.81 -16.28 -11.12
N GLU A 118 1.63 -16.11 -10.53
CA GLU A 118 0.84 -14.89 -10.63
C GLU A 118 1.15 -13.96 -9.45
N VAL A 119 1.72 -12.78 -9.73
CA VAL A 119 1.93 -11.72 -8.73
C VAL A 119 0.83 -10.69 -8.88
N ARG A 120 -0.10 -10.66 -7.93
CA ARG A 120 -1.19 -9.67 -7.89
C ARG A 120 -0.77 -8.47 -7.07
N THR A 121 -0.69 -7.30 -7.68
CA THR A 121 -0.51 -6.04 -6.94
C THR A 121 -1.84 -5.61 -6.33
N ALA A 122 -1.81 -4.99 -5.14
CA ALA A 122 -3.02 -4.57 -4.43
C ALA A 122 -3.91 -3.58 -5.23
N ARG A 123 -3.32 -2.85 -6.20
CA ARG A 123 -4.05 -2.01 -7.18
C ARG A 123 -4.01 -2.56 -8.60
N THR A 124 -4.07 -3.88 -8.80
CA THR A 124 -4.65 -4.36 -10.05
C THR A 124 -6.13 -4.03 -9.95
N THR A 125 -6.50 -2.82 -10.39
CA THR A 125 -7.88 -2.38 -10.56
C THR A 125 -8.60 -3.54 -11.24
N GLN A 126 -9.42 -4.27 -10.49
CA GLN A 126 -10.37 -5.17 -11.13
C GLN A 126 -11.20 -4.25 -12.00
N THR A 127 -10.94 -4.24 -13.31
CA THR A 127 -11.75 -3.48 -14.25
C THR A 127 -13.14 -4.09 -14.17
N LEU A 128 -14.03 -3.48 -13.39
CA LEU A 128 -15.42 -3.90 -13.35
C LEU A 128 -16.00 -3.60 -14.73
N LEU A 129 -16.43 -4.64 -15.44
CA LEU A 129 -17.17 -4.47 -16.68
C LEU A 129 -18.64 -4.21 -16.33
N CYS A 130 -19.25 -3.22 -16.99
CA CYS A 130 -20.67 -2.92 -16.84
C CYS A 130 -21.52 -4.14 -17.24
N PRO A 131 -22.41 -4.65 -16.38
CA PRO A 131 -23.23 -5.85 -16.69
C PRO A 131 -24.11 -5.71 -17.94
N ASP A 132 -24.51 -4.47 -18.28
CA ASP A 132 -25.45 -4.23 -19.39
C ASP A 132 -24.77 -4.01 -20.73
N CYS A 133 -23.56 -3.45 -20.75
CA CYS A 133 -22.88 -3.08 -22.00
C CYS A 133 -21.47 -3.63 -22.15
N GLY A 134 -20.91 -4.28 -21.12
CA GLY A 134 -19.58 -4.86 -21.14
C GLY A 134 -18.43 -3.85 -21.15
N ASN A 135 -18.70 -2.54 -21.16
CA ASN A 135 -17.65 -1.52 -21.12
C ASN A 135 -17.02 -1.40 -19.72
N PRO A 136 -15.73 -1.04 -19.63
CA PRO A 136 -15.07 -0.73 -18.37
C PRO A 136 -15.80 0.36 -17.58
N ALA A 137 -16.06 0.10 -16.30
CA ALA A 137 -16.56 1.09 -15.36
C ALA A 137 -15.40 1.81 -14.67
N THR A 138 -15.63 3.06 -14.28
CA THR A 138 -14.68 3.89 -13.53
C THR A 138 -15.05 3.84 -12.05
N TYR A 139 -14.11 3.50 -11.17
CA TYR A 139 -14.32 3.60 -9.73
C TYR A 139 -14.13 5.05 -9.26
N TYR A 140 -15.10 5.58 -8.51
CA TYR A 140 -15.04 6.90 -7.90
C TYR A 140 -14.87 6.77 -6.37
N PRO A 141 -13.65 6.97 -5.83
CA PRO A 141 -13.37 6.76 -4.40
C PRO A 141 -14.24 7.62 -3.49
N GLN A 142 -14.57 8.84 -3.90
CA GLN A 142 -15.42 9.76 -3.14
C GLN A 142 -16.85 9.25 -2.89
N TYR A 143 -17.31 8.26 -3.66
CA TYR A 143 -18.65 7.67 -3.56
C TYR A 143 -18.61 6.17 -3.27
N GLU A 144 -17.40 5.59 -3.16
CA GLU A 144 -17.15 4.15 -3.07
C GLU A 144 -17.96 3.30 -4.08
N ARG A 145 -18.19 3.83 -5.28
CA ARG A 145 -19.03 3.21 -6.32
C ARG A 145 -18.38 3.24 -7.69
N TRP A 146 -18.84 2.35 -8.56
CA TRP A 146 -18.45 2.29 -9.96
C TRP A 146 -19.46 3.03 -10.83
N TYR A 147 -18.97 3.72 -11.87
CA TYR A 147 -19.81 4.41 -12.85
C TYR A 147 -19.47 3.96 -14.26
N CYS A 148 -20.48 3.58 -15.02
CA CYS A 148 -20.34 3.30 -16.43
C CYS A 148 -20.63 4.58 -17.24
N HIS A 149 -19.60 5.16 -17.87
CA HIS A 149 -19.76 6.33 -18.74
C HIS A 149 -20.53 6.04 -20.03
N HIS A 150 -20.61 4.78 -20.44
CA HIS A 150 -21.36 4.39 -21.64
C HIS A 150 -22.86 4.28 -21.37
N CYS A 151 -23.26 3.66 -20.25
CA CYS A 151 -24.66 3.55 -19.83
C CYS A 151 -25.14 4.73 -18.98
N SER A 152 -24.24 5.68 -18.66
CA SER A 152 -24.48 6.83 -17.80
C SER A 152 -25.13 6.48 -16.46
N LYS A 153 -24.72 5.36 -15.84
CA LYS A 153 -25.31 4.87 -14.58
C LYS A 153 -24.26 4.36 -13.60
N TRP A 154 -24.61 4.40 -12.32
CA TRP A 154 -23.86 3.76 -11.24
C TRP A 154 -24.09 2.24 -11.26
N LEU A 155 -23.06 1.50 -10.89
CA LEU A 155 -23.06 0.04 -10.72
C LEU A 155 -22.95 -0.32 -9.23
#